data_AF-A0A965X3G4-F1
#
_entry.id   AF-A0A965X3G4-F1
#
_cell.length_a   1.000
_cell.length_b   1.000
_cell.length_c   1.000
_cell.angle_alpha   90.00
_cell.angle_beta   90.00
_cell.angle_gamma   90.00
#
_symmetry.space_group_name_H-M   'P 1'
#
loop_
_entity.id
_entity.type
_entity.pdbx_description
1 polymer ?
#
loop_
_entity_poly.entity_id
_entity_poly.type
_entity_poly.pdbx_seq_one_letter_code
_entity_poly.pdbx_strand_id
1 'polypeptide(L)'
;MDGEISLLKEPEENKSCCCPKEPLETIRKDRGFVLTKWGGKGKGDEETNSLNTPSAGYSEEPLGFDEFLGYMRNNMFTISAMAFQDLMSLDGERLKRCRVHVLAQDDRVIPFCSYNTLYREEDLQKVRCLR
;
A
#
# COMPACT_ATOMS: atom_id res chain seq x y z
N MET A 1 15.16 36.47 -24.35
CA MET A 1 15.20 35.16 -23.65
C MET A 1 13.96 35.11 -22.81
N ASP A 2 12.89 34.66 -23.46
CA ASP A 2 11.52 34.94 -23.07
C ASP A 2 11.09 33.64 -22.41
N GLY A 3 11.37 33.55 -21.12
CA GLY A 3 11.13 32.36 -20.33
C GLY A 3 9.64 32.22 -20.03
N GLU A 4 8.90 31.68 -20.98
CA GLU A 4 7.55 31.17 -20.74
C GLU A 4 7.63 30.03 -19.72
N ILE A 5 7.15 30.33 -18.51
CA ILE A 5 6.99 29.32 -17.46
C ILE A 5 5.68 28.62 -17.77
N SER A 6 5.76 27.49 -18.48
CA SER A 6 4.61 26.64 -18.75
C SER A 6 3.97 26.22 -17.43
N LEU A 7 2.70 26.59 -17.27
CA LEU A 7 1.84 26.22 -16.14
C LEU A 7 1.93 24.72 -15.88
N LEU A 8 2.46 24.37 -14.72
CA LEU A 8 2.32 23.02 -14.16
C LEU A 8 0.82 22.72 -14.10
N LYS A 9 0.48 21.54 -14.63
CA LYS A 9 -0.86 20.94 -14.60
C LYS A 9 -1.56 21.29 -13.29
N GLU A 10 -2.75 21.88 -13.40
CA GLU A 10 -3.53 22.36 -12.26
C GLU A 10 -3.55 21.27 -11.16
N PRO A 11 -3.23 21.62 -9.91
CA PRO A 11 -3.28 20.65 -8.83
C PRO A 11 -4.73 20.19 -8.69
N GLU A 12 -4.94 18.90 -8.92
CA GLU A 12 -6.17 18.19 -8.54
C GLU A 12 -6.62 18.70 -7.17
N GLU A 13 -7.83 19.25 -7.14
CA GLU A 13 -8.52 19.93 -6.05
C GLU A 13 -7.88 19.71 -4.67
N ASN A 14 -7.38 20.81 -4.09
CA ASN A 14 -6.62 20.89 -2.85
C ASN A 14 -7.47 20.46 -1.64
N LYS A 15 -7.79 19.16 -1.52
CA LYS A 15 -8.49 18.60 -0.37
C LYS A 15 -7.52 18.63 0.80
N SER A 16 -7.69 19.64 1.66
CA SER A 16 -6.87 19.83 2.86
C SER A 16 -6.70 18.52 3.63
N CYS A 17 -5.52 18.32 4.20
CA CYS A 17 -5.17 17.13 4.98
C CYS A 17 -6.18 16.84 6.13
N CYS A 18 -6.97 17.85 6.51
CA CYS A 18 -7.87 17.87 7.66
C CYS A 18 -9.33 17.50 7.34
N CYS A 19 -9.71 17.30 6.08
CA CYS A 19 -11.08 16.92 5.74
C CYS A 19 -11.31 15.41 5.86
N PRO A 20 -12.50 14.95 6.31
CA PRO A 20 -12.84 13.53 6.31
C PRO A 20 -12.76 13.00 4.88
N LYS A 21 -11.82 12.08 4.65
CA LYS A 21 -11.62 11.44 3.36
C LYS A 21 -12.68 10.38 3.16
N GLU A 22 -13.16 10.27 1.93
CA GLU A 22 -14.06 9.18 1.58
C GLU A 22 -13.34 7.83 1.85
N PRO A 23 -13.99 6.85 2.51
CA PRO A 23 -13.34 5.58 2.83
C PRO A 23 -12.82 4.84 1.59
N LEU A 24 -13.54 4.90 0.48
CA LEU A 24 -13.16 4.26 -0.79
C LEU A 24 -11.90 4.89 -1.39
N GLU A 25 -11.78 6.21 -1.35
CA GLU A 25 -10.58 6.92 -1.80
C GLU A 25 -9.34 6.53 -0.99
N THR A 26 -9.49 6.33 0.31
CA THR A 26 -8.40 5.86 1.17
C THR A 26 -7.97 4.44 0.77
N ILE A 27 -8.93 3.54 0.51
CA ILE A 27 -8.64 2.18 0.04
C ILE A 27 -7.95 2.19 -1.33
N ARG A 28 -8.42 3.01 -2.28
CA ARG A 28 -7.81 3.13 -3.61
C ARG A 28 -6.37 3.63 -3.53
N LYS A 29 -6.10 4.66 -2.73
CA LYS A 29 -4.76 5.22 -2.53
C LYS A 29 -3.80 4.22 -1.92
N ASP A 30 -4.23 3.49 -0.89
CA ASP A 30 -3.39 2.48 -0.26
C ASP A 30 -3.08 1.32 -1.21
N ARG A 31 -4.08 0.89 -2.01
CA ARG A 31 -3.85 -0.12 -3.07
C ARG A 31 -2.89 0.38 -4.13
N GLY A 32 -3.04 1.62 -4.59
CA GLY A 32 -2.13 2.24 -5.56
C GLY A 32 -0.70 2.37 -5.04
N PHE A 33 -0.54 2.73 -3.76
CA PHE A 33 0.76 2.78 -3.09
C PHE A 33 1.44 1.41 -3.08
N VAL A 34 0.73 0.35 -2.68
CA VAL A 34 1.26 -1.01 -2.67
C VAL A 34 1.62 -1.46 -4.08
N LEU A 35 0.74 -1.26 -5.07
CA LEU A 35 1.00 -1.65 -6.46
C LEU A 35 2.25 -0.95 -7.05
N THR A 36 2.45 0.33 -6.73
CA THR A 36 3.61 1.09 -7.22
C THR A 36 4.91 0.64 -6.56
N LYS A 37 4.88 0.30 -5.27
CA LYS A 37 6.08 -0.06 -4.49
C LYS A 37 6.45 -1.54 -4.54
N TRP A 38 5.48 -2.40 -4.85
CA TRP A 38 5.64 -3.85 -4.90
C TRP A 38 5.51 -4.41 -6.32
N GLY A 39 5.06 -3.61 -7.29
CA GLY A 39 5.13 -3.96 -8.70
C GLY A 39 6.60 -4.08 -9.11
N GLY A 40 7.01 -5.27 -9.52
CA GLY A 40 8.32 -5.46 -10.13
C GLY A 40 8.45 -4.55 -11.35
N LYS A 41 9.67 -4.08 -11.65
CA LYS A 41 9.96 -3.29 -12.85
C LYS A 41 9.31 -3.98 -14.06
N GLY A 42 8.32 -3.33 -14.67
CA GLY A 42 7.88 -3.69 -16.01
C GLY A 42 9.10 -3.60 -16.93
N LYS A 43 9.43 -4.70 -17.61
CA LYS A 43 10.30 -4.63 -18.78
C LYS A 43 9.53 -3.83 -19.83
N GLY A 44 10.06 -2.66 -20.19
CA GLY A 44 9.51 -1.83 -21.25
C GLY A 44 9.58 -0.37 -20.87
N ASP A 45 10.76 0.21 -21.08
CA ASP A 45 10.98 1.38 -21.93
C ASP A 45 12.39 1.19 -22.49
N GLU A 46 12.48 0.49 -23.62
CA GLU A 46 13.66 0.49 -24.47
C GLU A 46 13.66 1.82 -25.23
N GLU A 47 14.80 2.52 -25.26
CA GLU A 47 15.08 3.83 -25.87
C GLU A 47 14.50 5.06 -25.10
N THR A 48 15.29 5.99 -24.54
CA THR A 48 16.55 6.57 -25.01
C THR A 48 17.49 6.99 -23.87
N ASN A 49 18.79 6.85 -24.14
CA ASN A 49 19.97 7.29 -23.40
C ASN A 49 20.37 6.50 -22.14
N SER A 50 21.14 5.46 -22.44
CA SER A 50 22.41 5.06 -21.81
C SER A 50 22.96 6.01 -20.74
N LEU A 51 23.47 5.39 -19.65
CA LEU A 51 24.05 5.97 -18.43
C LEU A 51 23.00 6.71 -17.57
N ASN A 52 22.49 6.22 -16.44
CA ASN A 52 23.16 5.57 -15.33
C ASN A 52 22.18 4.62 -14.63
N THR A 53 22.37 3.31 -14.77
CA THR A 53 22.21 2.48 -13.58
C THR A 53 23.46 2.76 -12.75
N PRO A 54 23.37 3.31 -11.52
CA PRO A 54 24.45 3.08 -10.59
C PRO A 54 24.48 1.57 -10.43
N SER A 55 25.48 0.95 -11.07
CA SER A 55 26.00 -0.30 -10.56
C SER A 55 26.26 -0.08 -9.07
N ALA A 56 26.21 -1.13 -8.27
CA ALA A 56 26.57 -1.05 -6.86
C ALA A 56 28.07 -0.75 -6.65
N GLY A 57 28.67 0.14 -7.44
CA GLY A 57 29.95 0.79 -7.23
C GLY A 57 29.70 2.18 -6.66
N TYR A 58 30.17 2.39 -5.44
CA TYR A 58 30.27 3.71 -4.82
C TYR A 58 31.16 4.61 -5.70
N SER A 59 30.59 5.58 -6.41
CA SER A 59 31.36 6.73 -6.90
C SER A 59 31.36 7.80 -5.81
N GLU A 60 32.53 8.37 -5.50
CA GLU A 60 32.71 9.38 -4.45
C GLU A 60 32.07 10.74 -4.77
N GLU A 61 31.62 10.94 -6.01
CA GLU A 61 30.88 12.12 -6.46
C GLU A 61 29.41 12.07 -5.97
N PRO A 62 28.91 13.10 -5.28
CA PRO A 62 27.53 13.14 -4.83
C PRO A 62 26.57 13.19 -6.03
N LEU A 63 25.61 12.27 -6.05
CA LEU A 63 24.55 12.23 -7.05
C LEU A 63 23.79 13.57 -7.09
N GLY A 64 23.36 13.96 -8.29
CA GLY A 64 22.41 15.07 -8.44
C GLY A 64 21.11 14.76 -7.69
N PHE A 65 20.44 15.80 -7.17
CA PHE A 65 19.24 15.61 -6.33
C PHE A 65 18.14 14.82 -7.06
N ASP A 66 17.91 15.08 -8.35
CA ASP A 66 16.91 14.36 -9.15
C ASP A 66 17.27 12.88 -9.37
N GLU A 67 18.55 12.59 -9.58
CA GLU A 67 19.08 11.22 -9.73
C GLU A 67 18.92 10.43 -8.43
N PHE A 68 19.21 11.07 -7.29
CA PHE A 68 18.97 10.50 -5.98
C PHE A 68 17.48 10.21 -5.72
N LEU A 69 16.57 11.13 -6.06
CA LEU A 69 15.13 10.90 -5.93
C LEU A 69 14.64 9.77 -6.85
N GLY A 70 15.16 9.67 -8.07
CA GLY A 70 14.88 8.58 -9.00
C GLY A 70 15.34 7.22 -8.46
N TYR A 71 16.57 7.16 -7.95
CA TYR A 71 17.12 5.97 -7.31
C TYR A 71 16.26 5.52 -6.12
N MET A 72 15.95 6.43 -5.19
CA MET A 72 15.11 6.14 -4.02
C MET A 72 13.71 5.68 -4.42
N ARG A 73 13.09 6.31 -5.43
CA ARG A 73 11.74 5.92 -5.87
C ARG A 73 11.68 4.46 -6.33
N ASN A 74 12.74 4.00 -6.99
CA ASN A 74 12.84 2.70 -7.66
C ASN A 74 13.46 1.59 -6.79
N ASN A 75 14.26 1.94 -5.78
CA ASN A 75 15.02 0.98 -4.98
C ASN A 75 14.57 0.90 -3.51
N MET A 76 13.49 1.60 -3.15
CA MET A 76 12.92 1.54 -1.79
C MET A 76 11.79 0.53 -1.67
N PHE A 77 11.86 -0.26 -0.60
CA PHE A 77 10.78 -1.14 -0.15
C PHE A 77 10.16 -0.59 1.14
N THR A 78 8.87 -0.86 1.38
CA THR A 78 8.13 -0.35 2.55
C THR A 78 7.54 -1.48 3.37
N ILE A 79 7.86 -1.51 4.67
CA ILE A 79 7.25 -2.40 5.66
C ILE A 79 6.30 -1.58 6.52
N SER A 80 5.04 -2.01 6.63
CA SER A 80 4.03 -1.41 7.50
C SER A 80 3.42 -2.48 8.41
N ALA A 81 3.09 -2.11 9.65
CA ALA A 81 2.39 -2.98 10.60
C ALA A 81 1.26 -2.21 11.30
N MET A 82 0.19 -2.93 11.64
CA MET A 82 -0.96 -2.40 12.40
C MET A 82 -1.34 -3.40 13.50
N ALA A 83 -1.70 -2.90 14.68
CA ALA A 83 -2.18 -3.76 15.76
C ALA A 83 -3.57 -4.33 15.44
N PHE A 84 -3.72 -5.65 15.56
CA PHE A 84 -5.00 -6.32 15.48
C PHE A 84 -5.85 -6.04 16.74
N GLN A 85 -7.16 -6.06 16.59
CA GLN A 85 -8.11 -5.80 17.68
C GLN A 85 -8.33 -7.08 18.49
N ASP A 86 -8.43 -6.91 19.80
CA ASP A 86 -8.81 -7.96 20.75
C ASP A 86 -10.27 -7.77 21.23
N LEU A 87 -10.70 -8.58 22.20
CA LEU A 87 -12.07 -8.56 22.70
C LEU A 87 -12.42 -7.24 23.41
N MET A 88 -11.42 -6.57 24.00
CA MET A 88 -11.62 -5.32 24.76
C MET A 88 -11.54 -4.07 23.88
N SER A 89 -10.93 -4.17 22.70
CA SER A 89 -10.72 -3.08 21.74
C SER A 89 -11.48 -3.25 20.43
N LEU A 90 -12.42 -4.20 20.37
CA LEU A 90 -13.17 -4.51 19.17
C LEU A 90 -14.09 -3.35 18.77
N ASP A 91 -13.95 -2.86 17.54
CA ASP A 91 -14.73 -1.75 16.98
C ASP A 91 -15.32 -2.16 15.63
N GLY A 92 -16.65 -2.16 15.55
CA GLY A 92 -17.40 -2.54 14.36
C GLY A 92 -17.15 -1.65 13.15
N GLU A 93 -16.85 -0.36 13.34
CA GLU A 93 -16.53 0.52 12.22
C GLU A 93 -15.17 0.20 11.58
N ARG A 94 -14.18 -0.19 12.40
CA ARG A 94 -12.90 -0.72 11.89
C ARG A 94 -13.09 -2.05 11.19
N LEU A 95 -13.93 -2.94 11.71
CA LEU A 95 -14.22 -4.24 11.07
C LEU A 95 -14.82 -4.07 9.67
N LYS A 96 -15.73 -3.10 9.47
CA LYS A 96 -16.30 -2.76 8.15
C LYS A 96 -15.26 -2.31 7.11
N ARG A 97 -14.11 -1.83 7.56
CA ARG A 97 -13.01 -1.35 6.70
C ARG A 97 -11.81 -2.31 6.69
N CYS A 98 -11.96 -3.50 7.28
CA CYS A 98 -10.90 -4.50 7.34
C CYS A 98 -10.50 -4.96 5.92
N ARG A 99 -9.22 -5.26 5.71
CA ARG A 99 -8.69 -5.70 4.41
C ARG A 99 -8.22 -7.15 4.40
N VAL A 100 -8.23 -7.80 5.55
CA VAL A 100 -7.81 -9.19 5.72
C VAL A 100 -9.00 -9.97 6.23
N HIS A 101 -9.42 -10.98 5.48
CA HIS A 101 -10.59 -11.78 5.78
C HIS A 101 -10.24 -13.26 5.76
N VAL A 102 -10.98 -14.04 6.53
CA VAL A 102 -10.92 -15.50 6.57
C VAL A 102 -12.22 -16.03 5.97
N LEU A 103 -12.12 -17.04 5.11
CA LEU A 103 -13.26 -17.82 4.65
C LEU A 103 -13.49 -18.95 5.67
N ALA A 104 -14.61 -18.87 6.39
CA ALA A 104 -15.01 -19.88 7.36
C ALA A 104 -15.57 -21.14 6.67
N GLN A 105 -15.72 -22.24 7.41
CA GLN A 105 -16.26 -23.51 6.88
C GLN A 105 -17.73 -23.42 6.46
N ASP A 106 -18.46 -22.44 6.98
CA ASP A 106 -19.85 -22.14 6.59
C ASP A 106 -19.96 -21.08 5.49
N ASP A 107 -18.90 -20.92 4.70
CA ASP A 107 -18.78 -20.00 3.57
C ASP A 107 -18.94 -18.51 3.93
N ARG A 108 -18.89 -18.16 5.22
CA ARG A 108 -18.88 -16.76 5.67
C ARG A 108 -17.50 -16.15 5.46
N VAL A 109 -17.47 -14.94 4.91
CA VAL A 109 -16.28 -14.10 4.84
C VAL A 109 -16.21 -13.23 6.09
N ILE A 110 -15.28 -13.54 6.99
CA ILE A 110 -15.19 -12.94 8.32
C ILE A 110 -13.93 -12.09 8.42
N PRO A 111 -14.00 -10.82 8.88
CA PRO A 111 -12.81 -10.01 9.13
C PRO A 111 -11.84 -10.69 10.11
N PHE A 112 -10.53 -10.58 9.86
CA PHE A 112 -9.51 -11.33 10.59
C PHE A 112 -9.56 -11.16 12.11
N CYS A 113 -9.76 -9.92 12.59
CA CYS A 113 -9.87 -9.65 14.02
C CYS A 113 -11.08 -10.37 14.64
N SER A 114 -12.28 -10.18 14.08
CA SER A 114 -13.49 -10.82 14.61
C SER A 114 -13.44 -12.34 14.48
N TYR A 115 -12.81 -12.89 13.44
CA TYR A 115 -12.56 -14.33 13.35
C TYR A 115 -11.74 -14.83 14.54
N ASN A 116 -10.57 -14.24 14.80
CA ASN A 116 -9.68 -14.70 15.87
C ASN A 116 -10.25 -14.48 17.27
N THR A 117 -11.10 -13.47 17.46
CA THR A 117 -11.63 -13.10 18.77
C THR A 117 -12.98 -13.75 19.08
N LEU A 118 -13.85 -13.97 18.08
CA LEU A 118 -15.23 -14.42 18.28
C LEU A 118 -15.53 -15.78 17.64
N TYR A 119 -15.09 -16.02 16.40
CA TYR A 119 -15.61 -17.15 15.60
C TYR A 119 -14.68 -18.35 15.49
N ARG A 120 -13.41 -18.21 15.88
CA ARG A 120 -12.37 -19.23 15.68
C ARG A 120 -12.71 -20.57 16.33
N GLU A 121 -13.16 -20.57 17.58
CA GLU A 121 -13.45 -21.83 18.30
C GLU A 121 -14.63 -22.57 17.67
N GLU A 122 -15.70 -21.85 17.32
CA GLU A 122 -16.86 -22.42 16.63
C GLU A 122 -16.47 -23.05 15.28
N ASP A 123 -15.61 -22.36 14.50
CA ASP A 123 -15.15 -22.86 13.20
C ASP A 123 -14.23 -24.08 13.34
N LEU A 124 -13.33 -24.07 14.32
CA LEU A 124 -12.46 -25.20 14.63
C LEU A 124 -13.23 -26.44 15.07
N GLN A 125 -14.31 -26.29 15.84
CA GLN A 125 -15.16 -27.42 16.21
C GLN A 125 -15.78 -28.08 14.97
N LYS A 126 -16.24 -27.29 13.99
CA LYS A 126 -16.78 -27.82 12.74
C LYS A 126 -15.73 -28.58 11.93
N VAL A 127 -14.51 -28.04 11.82
CA VAL A 127 -13.37 -28.75 11.18
C VAL A 127 -13.09 -30.09 11.85
N ARG A 128 -13.18 -30.15 13.19
CA ARG A 128 -12.98 -31.39 13.94
C ARG A 128 -14.10 -32.41 13.70
N CYS A 129 -15.33 -31.99 13.53
CA CYS A 129 -16.46 -32.88 13.24
C CYS A 129 -16.50 -33.39 11.79
N LEU A 130 -15.80 -32.74 10.87
CA LEU A 130 -15.69 -33.15 9.46
C LEU A 130 -14.57 -34.16 9.19
N ARG A 131 -13.69 -34.40 10.16
CA ARG A 131 -12.61 -35.41 10.10
C ARG A 131 -13.02 -36.66 10.85
#